data_AF-A0A8R1E496-F1
#
_entry.id   AF-A0A8R1E496-F1
#
_cell.length_a   1.000
_cell.length_b   1.000
_cell.length_c   1.000
_cell.angle_alpha   90.00
_cell.angle_beta   90.00
_cell.angle_gamma   90.00
#
_symmetry.space_group_name_H-M   'P 1'
#
loop_
_entity.id
_entity.type
_entity.pdbx_description
1 polymer ?
#
loop_
_entity_poly.entity_id
_entity_poly.type
_entity_poly.pdbx_seq_one_letter_code
_entity_poly.pdbx_strand_id
1 'polypeptide(L)'
;MRRYRQTLHEYVWTHDRNYWTGRILMAQLLEACTYLHKHHVSQRDMKSDNILLQYDIENEIPQLVIADFGAIGACGAGQVDSLLALVVFF
;
A
#
# COMPACT_ATOMS: atom_id res chain seq x y z
N MET A 1 -12.85 -8.01 8.29
CA MET A 1 -11.74 -7.12 7.87
C MET A 1 -10.56 -8.00 7.51
N ARG A 2 -9.93 -7.80 6.35
CA ARG A 2 -8.74 -8.59 5.96
C ARG A 2 -7.62 -8.31 6.98
N ARG A 3 -6.89 -9.34 7.41
CA ARG A 3 -5.83 -9.21 8.41
C ARG A 3 -4.50 -8.92 7.71
N TYR A 4 -4.01 -7.70 7.87
CA TYR A 4 -2.64 -7.34 7.49
C TYR A 4 -1.67 -7.97 8.49
N ARG A 5 -0.60 -8.57 8.00
CA ARG A 5 0.35 -9.30 8.86
C ARG A 5 1.41 -8.39 9.45
N GLN A 6 1.92 -7.47 8.65
CA GLN A 6 2.99 -6.55 9.05
C GLN A 6 3.06 -5.36 8.09
N THR A 7 3.87 -4.38 8.45
CA THR A 7 4.22 -3.23 7.59
C THR A 7 5.28 -3.61 6.56
N LEU A 8 5.42 -2.82 5.49
CA LEU A 8 6.54 -2.94 4.56
C LEU A 8 7.87 -2.67 5.27
N HIS A 9 7.87 -1.77 6.27
CA HIS A 9 9.03 -1.52 7.12
C HIS A 9 9.53 -2.83 7.76
N GLU A 10 8.66 -3.50 8.51
CA GLU A 10 8.98 -4.76 9.19
C GLU A 10 9.37 -5.86 8.20
N TYR A 11 8.67 -5.99 7.08
CA TYR A 11 8.97 -6.99 6.06
C TYR A 11 10.40 -6.88 5.53
N VAL A 12 10.82 -5.66 5.23
CA VAL A 12 12.15 -5.34 4.67
C VAL A 12 13.30 -5.68 5.64
N TRP A 13 13.03 -5.72 6.95
CA TRP A 13 14.01 -6.05 7.99
C TRP A 13 13.97 -7.52 8.42
N THR A 14 12.83 -8.19 8.29
CA THR A 14 12.61 -9.55 8.81
C THR A 14 12.73 -10.64 7.75
N HIS A 15 12.62 -10.30 6.46
CA HIS A 15 12.62 -11.26 5.36
C HIS A 15 13.88 -11.13 4.50
N ASP A 16 14.35 -12.25 3.95
CA ASP A 16 15.44 -12.27 2.99
C ASP A 16 15.10 -11.46 1.74
N ARG A 17 16.11 -10.76 1.22
CA ARG A 17 15.96 -9.90 0.05
C ARG A 17 15.73 -10.74 -1.21
N ASN A 18 14.48 -10.83 -1.64
CA ASN A 18 14.10 -11.40 -2.93
C ASN A 18 13.83 -10.27 -3.95
N TYR A 19 14.71 -10.15 -4.95
CA TYR A 19 14.59 -9.14 -6.00
C TYR A 19 13.29 -9.25 -6.80
N TRP A 20 12.77 -10.47 -7.01
CA TRP A 20 11.52 -10.64 -7.74
C TRP A 20 10.35 -10.09 -6.92
N THR A 21 10.24 -10.50 -5.65
CA THR A 21 9.21 -9.96 -4.75
C THR A 21 9.30 -8.43 -4.65
N GLY A 22 10.50 -7.87 -4.52
CA GLY A 22 10.70 -6.41 -4.48
C GLY A 22 10.20 -5.70 -5.74
N ARG A 23 10.41 -6.27 -6.92
CA ARG A 23 9.89 -5.71 -8.18
C ARG A 23 8.36 -5.72 -8.23
N ILE A 24 7.72 -6.77 -7.75
CA ILE A 24 6.25 -6.84 -7.72
C ILE A 24 5.69 -5.85 -6.71
N LEU A 25 6.27 -5.76 -5.50
CA LEU A 25 5.86 -4.79 -4.50
C LEU A 25 5.99 -3.34 -5.02
N MET A 26 7.05 -3.04 -5.76
CA MET A 26 7.20 -1.73 -6.42
C MET A 26 6.14 -1.50 -7.50
N ALA A 27 5.79 -2.51 -8.29
CA ALA A 27 4.72 -2.41 -9.30
C ALA A 27 3.36 -2.14 -8.64
N GLN A 28 3.02 -2.88 -7.58
CA GLN A 28 1.79 -2.66 -6.81
C GLN A 28 1.74 -1.25 -6.20
N LEU A 29 2.85 -0.74 -5.66
CA LEU A 29 2.93 0.61 -5.11
C LEU A 29 2.72 1.69 -6.20
N LEU A 30 3.34 1.53 -7.37
CA LEU A 30 3.16 2.46 -8.49
C LEU A 30 1.72 2.50 -9.01
N GLU A 31 1.07 1.34 -9.06
CA GLU A 31 -0.34 1.26 -9.44
C GLU A 31 -1.24 1.93 -8.41
N ALA A 32 -0.99 1.70 -7.12
CA ALA A 32 -1.72 2.36 -6.05
C ALA A 32 -1.54 3.89 -6.09
N CYS A 33 -0.32 4.39 -6.35
CA CYS A 33 -0.08 5.81 -6.58
C CYS A 33 -0.83 6.35 -7.81
N THR A 34 -0.87 5.58 -8.91
CA THR A 34 -1.63 5.94 -10.12
C THR A 34 -3.12 6.04 -9.83
N TYR A 35 -3.66 5.13 -9.03
CA TYR A 35 -5.05 5.20 -8.58
C TYR A 35 -5.31 6.44 -7.73
N LEU A 36 -4.49 6.69 -6.71
CA LEU A 36 -4.64 7.87 -5.85
C LEU A 36 -4.64 9.16 -6.67
N HIS A 37 -3.72 9.26 -7.63
CA HIS A 37 -3.65 10.40 -8.54
C HIS A 37 -4.90 10.55 -9.42
N LYS A 38 -5.41 9.45 -10.01
CA LYS A 38 -6.67 9.45 -10.80
C LYS A 38 -7.87 9.92 -9.97
N HIS A 39 -7.86 9.68 -8.66
CA HIS A 39 -8.91 10.08 -7.73
C HIS A 39 -8.61 11.41 -7.04
N HIS A 40 -7.62 12.19 -7.50
CA HIS A 40 -7.24 13.48 -6.93
C HIS A 40 -6.90 13.41 -5.43
N VAL A 41 -6.38 12.27 -5.00
CA VAL A 41 -5.98 12.02 -3.61
C VAL A 41 -4.47 12.06 -3.54
N SER A 42 -3.96 12.91 -2.66
CA SER A 42 -2.54 12.93 -2.32
C SER A 42 -2.35 12.31 -0.96
N GLN A 43 -1.70 11.14 -0.92
CA GLN A 43 -1.25 10.58 0.35
C GLN A 43 0.02 11.32 0.79
N ARG A 44 -0.10 12.19 1.80
CA ARG A 44 0.97 13.11 2.20
C ARG A 44 2.02 12.49 3.12
N ASP A 45 1.75 11.29 3.65
CA ASP A 45 2.65 10.56 4.56
C ASP A 45 3.04 9.20 3.98
N MET A 46 3.57 9.21 2.77
CA MET A 46 4.03 7.99 2.08
C MET A 46 5.36 7.51 2.66
N LYS A 47 5.29 6.52 3.56
CA LYS A 47 6.43 5.86 4.18
C LYS A 47 6.14 4.36 4.37
N SER A 48 7.19 3.57 4.54
CA SER A 48 7.07 2.10 4.66
C SER A 48 6.25 1.63 5.86
N ASP A 49 6.17 2.44 6.92
CA ASP A 49 5.35 2.16 8.10
C ASP A 49 3.84 2.28 7.81
N ASN A 50 3.47 3.12 6.84
CA ASN A 50 2.10 3.33 6.38
C ASN A 50 1.75 2.44 5.17
N ILE A 51 2.58 1.44 4.88
CA ILE A 51 2.31 0.45 3.84
C ILE A 51 2.16 -0.90 4.53
N LEU A 52 1.00 -1.51 4.39
CA LEU A 52 0.67 -2.79 4.99
C LEU A 52 0.78 -3.92 3.97
N LEU A 53 1.21 -5.08 4.43
CA LEU A 53 1.32 -6.28 3.61
C LEU A 53 0.35 -7.35 4.08
N GLN A 54 -0.34 -7.96 3.11
CA GLN A 54 -1.23 -9.10 3.30
C GLN A 54 -0.70 -10.30 2.52
N TYR A 55 -0.63 -11.46 3.19
CA TYR A 55 -0.27 -12.74 2.59
C TYR A 55 -0.73 -13.86 3.53
N ASP A 56 -1.04 -15.02 2.97
CA ASP A 56 -1.50 -16.17 3.75
C ASP A 56 -0.36 -17.14 4.07
N ILE A 57 0.65 -17.21 3.19
CA ILE A 57 1.80 -18.12 3.29
C ILE A 57 3.11 -17.30 3.26
N GLU A 58 4.11 -17.64 4.10
CA GLU A 58 5.35 -16.84 4.24
C GLU A 58 6.16 -16.66 2.95
N ASN A 59 6.08 -17.61 2.01
CA ASN A 59 6.78 -17.56 0.73
C ASN A 59 5.94 -16.99 -0.42
N GLU A 60 4.71 -16.54 -0.14
CA GLU A 60 3.86 -15.86 -1.11
C GLU A 60 4.35 -14.44 -1.36
N ILE A 61 4.08 -13.90 -2.56
CA ILE A 61 4.29 -12.49 -2.83
C ILE A 61 3.19 -11.69 -2.13
N PRO A 62 3.52 -10.79 -1.19
CA PRO A 62 2.52 -10.06 -0.47
C PRO A 62 1.70 -9.11 -1.34
N GLN A 63 0.43 -8.95 -1.00
CA GLN A 63 -0.41 -7.85 -1.48
C GLN A 63 -0.12 -6.60 -0.65
N LEU A 64 0.17 -5.50 -1.34
CA LEU A 64 0.50 -4.21 -0.76
C LEU A 64 -0.75 -3.35 -0.64
N VAL A 65 -0.92 -2.72 0.52
CA VAL A 65 -1.99 -1.75 0.78
C VAL A 65 -1.41 -0.49 1.38
N ILE A 66 -1.76 0.65 0.81
CA ILE A 66 -1.44 1.96 1.41
C ILE A 66 -2.43 2.22 2.55
N ALA A 67 -1.91 2.47 3.75
CA ALA A 67 -2.63 2.70 4.98
C ALA A 67 -2.35 4.11 5.55
N ASP A 68 -3.05 4.41 6.65
CA ASP A 68 -3.03 5.67 7.39
C ASP A 68 -3.33 6.93 6.55
N PHE A 69 -4.60 7.13 6.28
CA PHE A 69 -5.11 8.30 5.56
C PHE A 69 -5.36 9.52 6.45
N GLY A 70 -4.83 9.55 7.69
CA GLY A 70 -5.02 10.67 8.63
C GLY A 70 -4.50 12.01 8.10
N ALA A 71 -3.64 12.00 7.08
CA ALA A 71 -3.15 13.18 6.38
C ALA A 71 -3.56 13.24 4.89
N ILE A 72 -4.64 12.58 4.44
CA ILE A 72 -5.14 12.82 3.07
C ILE A 72 -5.51 14.30 2.91
N GLY A 73 -5.04 14.90 1.81
CA GLY A 73 -5.65 16.11 1.26
C GLY A 73 -6.38 15.77 -0.03
N ALA A 74 -7.66 16.14 -0.15
CA ALA A 74 -8.34 16.15 -1.44
C ALA A 74 -7.72 17.27 -2.30
N CYS A 75 -7.03 16.91 -3.37
CA CYS A 75 -6.46 17.86 -4.30
C CYS A 75 -7.49 18.15 -5.41
N GLY A 76 -8.69 18.56 -5.02
CA GLY A 76 -9.85 18.79 -5.88
C GLY A 76 -11.15 18.80 -5.07
N ALA A 77 -12.17 19.53 -5.51
CA ALA A 77 -13.43 19.79 -4.78
C ALA A 77 -14.36 18.57 -4.59
N GLY A 78 -13.82 17.36 -4.51
CA GLY A 78 -14.55 16.13 -4.22
C GLY A 78 -14.15 15.62 -2.84
N GLN A 79 -15.10 15.66 -1.91
CA GLN A 79 -14.96 15.06 -0.59
C GLN A 79 -14.77 13.55 -0.74
N VAL A 80 -13.60 13.05 -0.33
CA VAL A 80 -13.25 11.64 -0.43
C VAL A 80 -13.64 10.94 0.85
N ASP A 81 -14.95 10.77 1.05
CA ASP A 81 -15.47 9.96 2.14
C ASP A 81 -15.06 8.49 1.86
N SER A 82 -14.25 7.94 2.76
CA SER A 82 -13.99 6.49 2.87
C SER A 82 -13.14 5.85 1.76
N LEU A 83 -11.89 6.31 1.56
CA LEU A 83 -10.88 5.47 0.90
C LEU A 83 -10.43 4.34 1.84
N LEU A 84 -11.31 3.34 1.95
CA LEU A 84 -10.99 2.03 2.47
C LEU A 84 -9.89 1.42 1.61
N ALA A 85 -8.77 1.07 2.27
CA ALA A 85 -7.78 0.09 1.85
C ALA A 85 -7.77 -0.20 0.35
N LEU A 86 -6.95 0.55 -0.39
CA LEU A 86 -6.75 0.30 -1.80
C LEU A 86 -6.01 -1.02 -1.98
N VAL A 87 -6.75 -2.11 -2.02
CA VAL A 87 -6.29 -3.42 -2.50
C VAL A 87 -6.32 -3.31 -4.02
N VAL A 88 -5.17 -2.99 -4.61
CA VAL A 88 -4.99 -3.11 -6.04
C VAL A 88 -5.06 -4.61 -6.38
N PHE A 89 -6.12 -5.02 -7.07
CA PHE A 89 -6.33 -6.40 -7.50
C PHE A 89 -5.36 -6.77 -8.63
N PHE A 90 -4.60 -7.84 -8.42
CA PHE A 90 -4.29 -8.83 -9.44
C PHE A 90 -4.83 -10.17 -8.99
#